data_AF-A0A1V5KQ81-F1
#
_entry.id   AF-A0A1V5KQ81-F1
#
_cell.length_a   1.000
_cell.length_b   1.000
_cell.length_c   1.000
_cell.angle_alpha   90.00
_cell.angle_beta   90.00
_cell.angle_gamma   90.00
#
_symmetry.space_group_name_H-M   'P 1'
#
loop_
_entity.id
_entity.type
_entity.pdbx_description
1 polymer ?
#
loop_
_entity_poly.entity_id
_entity_poly.type
_entity_poly.pdbx_seq_one_letter_code
_entity_poly.pdbx_strand_id
1 'polypeptide(L)' 'MASKIPLDRLLIETDAPYLTPVPFRGKRNEPAFVAITAEEIARLRGLKTEDLAKACTENGRKLFRIA' A
#
# COMPACT_ATOMS: atom_id res chain seq x y z
N MET A 1 5.87 -11.08 -7.39
CA MET A 1 4.53 -10.44 -7.36
C MET A 1 4.17 -10.14 -5.92
N ALA A 2 3.49 -9.02 -5.66
CA ALA A 2 3.22 -8.50 -4.31
C ALA A 2 2.54 -9.52 -3.37
N SER A 3 1.71 -10.42 -3.89
CA SER A 3 1.07 -11.50 -3.11
C SER A 3 2.05 -12.55 -2.54
N LYS A 4 3.28 -12.63 -3.07
CA LYS A 4 4.31 -13.59 -2.62
C LYS A 4 5.24 -13.04 -1.54
N ILE A 5 5.17 -11.73 -1.24
CA ILE A 5 6.02 -11.11 -0.23
C ILE A 5 5.46 -11.48 1.16
N PRO A 6 6.28 -11.84 2.16
CA PRO A 6 5.80 -12.01 3.53
C PRO A 6 5.06 -10.76 4.03
N LEU A 7 3.92 -10.93 4.69
CA LEU A 7 3.07 -9.79 5.09
C LEU A 7 3.79 -8.85 6.07
N ASP A 8 4.62 -9.40 6.95
CA ASP A 8 5.47 -8.69 7.92
C ASP A 8 6.68 -7.95 7.30
N ARG A 9 6.83 -8.04 5.98
CA ARG A 9 7.88 -7.37 5.20
C ARG A 9 7.32 -6.50 4.07
N LEU A 10 6.00 -6.33 4.01
CA LEU A 10 5.35 -5.57 2.96
C LEU A 10 5.18 -4.11 3.39
N LEU A 11 5.56 -3.21 2.49
CA LEU A 11 5.19 -1.79 2.53
C LEU A 11 4.45 -1.44 1.23
N ILE A 12 3.63 -0.41 1.31
CA ILE A 12 2.93 0.17 0.16
C ILE A 12 3.21 1.67 0.13
N GLU A 13 3.31 2.22 -1.08
CA GLU A 13 3.53 3.64 -1.32
C GLU A 13 2.81 4.09 -2.60
N THR A 14 2.82 5.38 -2.86
CA THR A 14 2.27 5.98 -4.08
C THR A 14 3.32 6.34 -5.10
N ASP A 15 4.55 6.62 -4.68
CA ASP A 15 5.57 7.30 -5.49
C ASP A 15 5.07 8.67 -6.03
N ALA A 16 4.21 9.34 -5.27
CA ALA A 16 3.71 10.66 -5.65
C ALA A 16 4.85 11.67 -5.81
N PRO A 17 4.86 12.49 -6.88
CA PRO A 17 3.75 12.80 -7.77
C PRO A 17 3.56 11.88 -9.00
N TYR A 18 4.30 10.76 -9.09
CA TYR A 18 4.34 9.84 -10.23
C TYR A 18 3.47 8.59 -10.02
N LEU A 19 3.38 7.72 -11.03
CA LEU A 19 2.77 6.37 -10.95
C LEU A 19 1.31 6.32 -10.47
N THR A 20 0.48 7.26 -10.89
CA THR A 20 -0.92 7.35 -10.48
C THR A 20 -1.71 6.06 -10.76
N PRO A 21 -2.34 5.46 -9.73
CA PRO A 21 -3.11 4.23 -9.89
C PRO A 21 -4.39 4.44 -10.70
N VAL A 22 -4.94 3.36 -11.24
CA VAL A 22 -6.29 3.34 -11.85
C VAL A 22 -7.33 3.56 -10.74
N PRO A 23 -8.39 4.37 -10.94
CA PRO A 23 -8.85 4.99 -12.19
C PRO A 23 -8.24 6.36 -12.52
N PHE A 24 -7.31 6.88 -11.71
CA PHE A 24 -6.76 8.24 -11.85
C PHE A 24 -5.55 8.34 -12.79
N ARG A 25 -5.18 7.24 -13.47
CA ARG A 25 -4.04 7.17 -14.38
C ARG A 25 -4.04 8.34 -15.37
N GLY A 26 -2.86 8.94 -15.57
CA GLY A 26 -2.68 10.11 -16.44
C GLY A 26 -2.87 11.46 -15.73
N LYS A 27 -3.34 11.47 -14.48
CA LYS A 27 -3.33 12.65 -13.59
C LYS A 27 -2.13 12.61 -12.65
N ARG A 28 -1.86 13.69 -11.90
CA ARG A 28 -0.85 13.71 -10.84
C ARG A 28 -1.24 12.73 -9.72
N ASN A 29 -0.26 12.01 -9.18
CA ASN A 29 -0.50 11.13 -8.04
C ASN A 29 -0.45 11.92 -6.72
N GLU A 30 -1.18 11.43 -5.73
CA GLU A 30 -1.28 12.04 -4.41
C GLU A 30 -1.09 10.97 -3.32
N PRO A 31 -0.53 11.32 -2.15
CA PRO A 31 -0.40 10.38 -1.02
C PRO A 31 -1.72 9.70 -0.63
N ALA A 32 -2.86 10.39 -0.78
CA ALA A 32 -4.17 9.84 -0.49
C ALA A 32 -4.53 8.61 -1.36
N PHE A 33 -3.96 8.49 -2.56
CA PHE A 33 -4.22 7.36 -3.45
C PHE A 33 -3.55 6.05 -3.01
N VAL A 34 -2.76 6.05 -1.92
CA VAL A 34 -2.20 4.82 -1.33
C VAL A 34 -3.29 3.82 -0.94
N ALA A 35 -4.50 4.30 -0.61
CA ALA A 35 -5.65 3.48 -0.30
C ALA A 35 -6.04 2.54 -1.46
N ILE A 36 -5.90 3.00 -2.71
CA ILE A 36 -6.22 2.22 -3.91
C ILE A 36 -5.21 1.06 -4.07
N THR A 37 -3.93 1.33 -3.82
CA THR A 37 -2.90 0.29 -3.78
C THR A 37 -3.19 -0.72 -2.66
N ALA A 38 -3.60 -0.25 -1.48
CA ALA A 38 -3.95 -1.13 -0.36
C ALA A 38 -5.11 -2.06 -0.72
N GLU A 39 -6.19 -1.54 -1.31
CA GLU A 39 -7.35 -2.31 -1.76
C GLU A 39 -6.96 -3.40 -2.77
N GLU A 40 -6.16 -3.06 -3.78
CA GLU A 40 -5.75 -4.01 -4.81
C GLU A 40 -4.85 -5.12 -4.24
N ILE A 41 -3.91 -4.77 -3.36
CA ILE A 41 -3.06 -5.78 -2.72
C ILE A 41 -3.86 -6.67 -1.76
N ALA A 42 -4.81 -6.10 -1.01
CA ALA A 42 -5.68 -6.86 -0.12
C ALA A 42 -6.54 -7.86 -0.92
N ARG A 43 -7.12 -7.42 -2.04
CA ARG A 43 -7.85 -8.26 -2.99
C ARG A 43 -6.99 -9.41 -3.52
N LEU A 44 -5.75 -9.12 -3.94
CA LEU A 44 -4.81 -10.14 -4.43
C LEU A 44 -4.40 -11.17 -3.37
N ARG A 45 -4.51 -10.82 -2.07
CA ARG A 45 -4.17 -11.70 -0.93
C ARG A 45 -5.38 -12.35 -0.27
N GLY A 46 -6.60 -11.98 -0.64
CA GLY A 46 -7.82 -12.42 0.05
C GLY A 46 -7.93 -11.88 1.48
N LEU A 47 -7.38 -10.69 1.75
CA LEU A 47 -7.42 -10.01 3.04
C LEU A 47 -8.44 -8.86 3.01
N LYS A 48 -8.88 -8.42 4.19
CA LYS A 48 -9.54 -7.12 4.33
C LYS A 48 -8.52 -6.00 4.19
N THR A 49 -8.92 -4.89 3.58
CA THR A 49 -8.05 -3.73 3.39
C THR A 49 -7.53 -3.20 4.73
N GLU A 50 -8.35 -3.21 5.77
CA GLU A 50 -7.97 -2.76 7.11
C GLU A 50 -6.87 -3.62 7.73
N ASP A 51 -6.89 -4.93 7.50
CA ASP A 51 -5.89 -5.84 8.03
C ASP A 51 -4.54 -5.68 7.31
N LEU A 52 -4.57 -5.48 5.98
CA LEU A 52 -3.37 -5.13 5.21
C LEU A 52 -2.80 -3.78 5.66
N ALA A 53 -3.67 -2.79 5.86
CA ALA A 53 -3.27 -1.45 6.28
C ALA A 53 -2.62 -1.47 7.68
N LYS A 54 -3.19 -2.22 8.63
CA LYS A 54 -2.58 -2.43 9.95
C LYS A 54 -1.19 -3.05 9.84
N ALA A 55 -1.05 -4.14 9.10
CA ALA A 55 0.24 -4.80 8.91
C ALA A 55 1.28 -3.87 8.27
N CYS A 56 0.92 -3.16 7.19
CA CYS A 56 1.84 -2.22 6.54
C CYS A 56 2.20 -1.04 7.46
N THR A 57 1.26 -0.58 8.29
CA THR A 57 1.51 0.48 9.28
C THR A 57 2.50 0.01 10.35
N GLU A 58 2.30 -1.19 10.90
CA GLU A 58 3.21 -1.80 11.88
C GLU A 58 4.61 -2.01 11.29
N ASN A 59 4.69 -2.51 10.06
CA ASN A 59 5.94 -2.67 9.33
C ASN A 59 6.65 -1.33 9.13
N GLY A 60 5.92 -0.29 8.73
CA GLY A 60 6.44 1.06 8.52
C GLY A 60 6.96 1.67 9.83
N ARG A 61 6.17 1.59 10.91
CA ARG A 61 6.57 2.02 12.26
C ARG A 61 7.86 1.34 12.70
N LYS A 62 7.94 0.01 12.51
CA LYS A 62 9.12 -0.79 12.88
C LYS A 62 10.35 -0.41 12.05
N LEU A 63 10.20 -0.27 10.73
CA LEU A 63 11.31 0.02 9.83
C LEU A 63 11.86 1.44 10.04
N PHE A 64 10.98 2.42 10.10
CA PHE A 64 11.34 3.84 10.17
C PHE A 64 11.44 4.38 11.59
N ARG A 65 11.13 3.56 12.62
CA ARG A 65 11.15 3.92 14.05
C ARG A 65 10.23 5.12 14.36
N ILE A 66 9.01 5.06 13.86
CA ILE A 66 7.97 6.10 14.04
C ILE A 66 6.93 5.58 15.04
N ALA A 67 6.51 6.44 15.98
CA ALA A 67 5.50 6.16 17.01
C ALA A 67 4.07 6.34 16.47
#